data_AF-A0A6C8GRE7-F1
#
_entry.id   AF-A0A6C8GRE7-F1
#
_cell.length_a   1.000
_cell.length_b   1.000
_cell.length_c   1.000
_cell.angle_alpha   90.00
_cell.angle_beta   90.00
_cell.angle_gamma   90.00
#
_symmetry.space_group_name_H-M   'P 1'
#
loop_
_entity.id
_entity.type
_entity.pdbx_description
1 polymer ?
#
loop_
_entity_poly.entity_id
_entity_poly.type
_entity_poly.pdbx_seq_one_letter_code
_entity_poly.pdbx_strand_id
1 'polypeptide(L)'
;IAQYIQSIIAAPVQATYLNQSVQSMAQGSRTTLDSRYQQLRQGKNPVGSLGMFGGYSGGYQRYDNNEADGNGNHNNLTVGVDYQLNEQVLLGGLIAGSLDKQHPDDNYRYDARGFQATVFSHLRAGQAWLDSDLHYLSAKFSNIQRSITLGALRRVEEGETNGRLWGARLTSGYDFVMMPRLTTGPMLQYAWDYSHVNGYSEKLTTSTSMRFGDQSTP
;
A
#
# COMPACT_ATOMS: atom_id res chain seq x y z
N ILE A 1 -9.65 -22.34 -30.44
CA ILE A 1 -10.86 -22.04 -29.65
C ILE A 1 -10.60 -22.20 -28.15
N ALA A 2 -9.98 -23.30 -27.68
CA ALA A 2 -9.58 -23.47 -26.27
C ALA A 2 -8.63 -22.37 -25.73
N GLN A 3 -7.71 -21.86 -26.55
CA GLN A 3 -6.75 -20.81 -26.15
C GLN A 3 -7.32 -19.38 -26.12
N TYR A 4 -8.50 -19.13 -26.71
CA TYR A 4 -9.20 -17.84 -26.61
C TYR A 4 -10.02 -17.75 -25.32
N ILE A 5 -10.50 -18.90 -24.83
CA ILE A 5 -11.21 -19.02 -23.55
C ILE A 5 -10.22 -18.89 -22.37
N GLN A 6 -8.98 -19.37 -22.51
CA GLN A 6 -7.93 -19.12 -21.51
C GLN A 6 -7.52 -17.64 -21.42
N SER A 7 -7.56 -16.87 -22.53
CA SER A 7 -7.27 -15.43 -22.46
C SER A 7 -8.39 -14.60 -21.81
N ILE A 8 -9.62 -15.13 -21.74
CA ILE A 8 -10.75 -14.51 -21.02
C ILE A 8 -10.64 -14.76 -19.51
N ILE A 9 -9.94 -15.82 -19.09
CA ILE A 9 -9.75 -16.20 -17.68
C ILE A 9 -8.55 -15.49 -17.01
N ALA A 10 -7.70 -14.79 -17.78
CA ALA A 10 -6.51 -14.10 -17.26
C ALA A 10 -6.71 -12.62 -16.87
N ALA A 11 -7.83 -12.00 -17.28
CA ALA A 11 -8.17 -10.60 -16.95
C ALA A 11 -8.39 -10.33 -15.44
N PRO A 12 -8.96 -11.25 -14.64
CA PRO A 12 -9.07 -11.06 -13.18
C PRO A 12 -7.72 -11.15 -12.45
N VAL A 13 -6.78 -11.94 -12.97
CA VAL A 13 -5.51 -12.21 -12.28
C VAL A 13 -4.56 -11.03 -12.39
N GLN A 14 -4.51 -10.35 -13.54
CA GLN A 14 -3.65 -9.17 -13.75
C GLN A 14 -4.05 -7.98 -12.87
N ALA A 15 -5.35 -7.77 -12.67
CA ALA A 15 -5.83 -6.69 -11.82
C ALA A 15 -5.72 -7.01 -10.32
N THR A 16 -5.67 -8.29 -9.97
CA THR A 16 -5.33 -8.74 -8.61
C THR A 16 -3.90 -8.34 -8.26
N TYR A 17 -2.94 -8.47 -9.18
CA TYR A 17 -1.55 -8.03 -8.95
C TYR A 17 -1.44 -6.51 -8.75
N LEU A 18 -2.20 -5.71 -9.52
CA LEU A 18 -2.20 -4.25 -9.36
C LEU A 18 -2.75 -3.84 -7.99
N ASN A 19 -3.87 -4.43 -7.56
CA ASN A 19 -4.41 -4.19 -6.22
C ASN A 19 -3.45 -4.65 -5.11
N GLN A 20 -2.79 -5.80 -5.28
CA GLN A 20 -1.76 -6.29 -4.34
C GLN A 20 -0.58 -5.32 -4.22
N SER A 21 -0.10 -4.75 -5.33
CA SER A 21 0.95 -3.72 -5.29
C SER A 21 0.50 -2.49 -4.51
N VAL A 22 -0.71 -1.96 -4.76
CA VAL A 22 -1.23 -0.80 -4.02
C VAL A 22 -1.33 -1.08 -2.52
N GLN A 23 -1.83 -2.26 -2.15
CA GLN A 23 -1.93 -2.67 -0.74
C GLN A 23 -0.57 -2.82 -0.07
N SER A 24 0.41 -3.42 -0.75
CA SER A 24 1.80 -3.53 -0.25
C SER A 24 2.42 -2.16 0.00
N MET A 25 2.20 -1.20 -0.91
CA MET A 25 2.68 0.17 -0.75
C MET A 25 2.08 0.85 0.50
N ALA A 26 0.79 0.61 0.78
CA ALA A 26 0.12 1.12 1.97
C ALA A 26 0.62 0.48 3.28
N GLN A 27 1.07 -0.79 3.24
CA GLN A 27 1.57 -1.50 4.42
C GLN A 27 2.92 -0.99 4.95
N GLY A 28 3.84 -0.59 4.06
CA GLY A 28 5.17 -0.12 4.48
C GLY A 28 5.14 1.17 5.31
N SER A 29 4.30 2.12 4.91
CA SER A 29 4.08 3.37 5.64
C SER A 29 3.30 3.14 6.94
N ARG A 30 2.33 2.21 6.94
CA ARG A 30 1.62 1.76 8.15
C ARG A 30 2.58 1.21 9.21
N THR A 31 3.52 0.36 8.82
CA THR A 31 4.52 -0.21 9.74
C THR A 31 5.38 0.88 10.39
N THR A 32 5.78 1.89 9.60
CA THR A 32 6.54 3.04 10.11
C THR A 32 5.69 3.86 11.10
N LEU A 33 4.42 4.10 10.79
CA LEU A 33 3.50 4.82 11.66
C LEU A 33 3.20 4.05 12.97
N ASP A 34 3.04 2.73 12.91
CA ASP A 34 2.81 1.89 14.08
C ASP A 34 4.00 1.92 15.04
N SER A 35 5.21 1.93 14.49
CA SER A 35 6.43 2.13 15.27
C SER A 35 6.45 3.49 15.94
N ARG A 36 5.98 4.55 15.25
CA ARG A 36 5.86 5.89 15.84
C ARG A 36 4.82 5.92 16.96
N TYR A 37 3.64 5.32 16.77
CA TYR A 37 2.63 5.23 17.82
C TYR A 37 3.15 4.50 19.07
N GLN A 38 3.91 3.42 18.89
CA GLN A 38 4.56 2.73 20.02
C GLN A 38 5.51 3.65 20.79
N GLN A 39 6.31 4.46 20.08
CA GLN A 39 7.19 5.46 20.71
C GLN A 39 6.39 6.53 21.46
N LEU A 40 5.31 7.04 20.86
CA LEU A 40 4.43 8.03 21.49
C LEU A 40 3.74 7.49 22.74
N ARG A 41 3.44 6.19 22.79
CA ARG A 41 2.89 5.54 23.98
C ARG A 41 3.89 5.43 25.13
N GLN A 42 5.18 5.31 24.85
CA GLN A 42 6.21 5.18 25.89
C GLN A 42 6.84 6.53 26.27
N GLY A 43 6.81 7.51 25.38
CA GLY A 43 7.37 8.84 25.58
C GLY A 43 6.38 9.84 26.18
N LYS A 44 6.92 10.86 26.86
CA LYS A 44 6.19 12.09 27.17
C LYS A 44 6.78 13.21 26.32
N ASN A 45 5.99 13.73 25.39
CA ASN A 45 6.39 14.87 24.59
C ASN A 45 5.93 16.17 25.27
N PRO A 46 6.79 17.19 25.43
CA PRO A 46 6.36 18.49 25.91
C PRO A 46 5.29 19.11 25.00
N VAL A 47 4.33 19.84 25.57
CA VAL A 47 3.35 20.60 24.79
C VAL A 47 4.08 21.60 23.89
N GLY A 48 3.67 21.66 22.63
CA GLY A 48 4.29 22.51 21.61
C GLY A 48 5.58 21.96 21.00
N SER A 49 5.99 20.74 21.35
CA SER A 49 7.14 20.09 20.71
C SER A 49 6.79 19.56 19.31
N LEU A 50 7.76 19.64 18.41
CA LEU A 50 7.71 19.06 17.07
C LEU A 50 8.58 17.81 17.02
N GLY A 51 8.00 16.69 16.63
CA GLY A 51 8.67 15.43 16.39
C GLY A 51 8.85 15.17 14.90
N MET A 52 9.90 14.45 14.54
CA MET A 52 10.11 13.94 13.19
C MET A 52 10.49 12.46 13.27
N PHE A 53 10.03 11.70 12.30
CA PHE A 53 10.32 10.27 12.20
C PHE A 53 10.38 9.86 10.73
N GLY A 54 11.01 8.72 10.48
CA GLY A 54 11.10 8.14 9.16
C GLY A 54 11.45 6.67 9.24
N GLY A 55 11.19 5.98 8.15
CA GLY A 55 11.37 4.55 8.06
C GLY A 55 11.56 4.12 6.63
N TYR A 56 12.28 3.02 6.47
CA TYR A 56 12.43 2.32 5.21
C TYR A 56 11.92 0.90 5.39
N SER A 57 11.10 0.45 4.47
CA SER A 57 10.66 -0.94 4.40
C SER A 57 10.92 -1.48 3.00
N GLY A 58 11.47 -2.68 2.94
CA GLY A 58 11.73 -3.38 1.70
C GLY A 58 11.33 -4.84 1.85
N GLY A 59 10.76 -5.42 0.80
CA GLY A 59 10.25 -6.78 0.80
C GLY A 59 10.52 -7.47 -0.52
N TYR A 60 10.86 -8.75 -0.45
CA TYR A 60 10.99 -9.62 -1.61
C TYR A 60 9.75 -10.50 -1.69
N GLN A 61 9.02 -10.43 -2.81
CA GLN A 61 7.83 -11.24 -3.05
C GLN A 61 8.10 -12.22 -4.18
N ARG A 62 7.94 -13.52 -3.87
CA ARG A 62 7.99 -14.61 -4.84
C ARG A 62 6.56 -14.94 -5.25
N TYR A 63 6.29 -14.91 -6.55
CA TYR A 63 5.02 -15.38 -7.09
C TYR A 63 5.21 -16.81 -7.56
N ASP A 64 4.57 -17.74 -6.86
CA ASP A 64 4.61 -19.17 -7.15
C ASP A 64 3.26 -19.56 -7.76
N ASN A 65 3.17 -19.51 -9.08
CA ASN A 65 2.04 -20.04 -9.83
C ASN A 65 2.56 -21.20 -10.68
N ASN A 66 1.82 -22.33 -10.72
CA ASN A 66 2.16 -23.62 -11.34
C ASN A 66 2.65 -23.59 -12.82
N GLU A 67 2.82 -22.43 -13.46
CA GLU A 67 3.29 -22.24 -14.84
C GLU A 67 4.38 -21.15 -15.01
N ALA A 68 4.72 -20.33 -13.99
CA ALA A 68 5.78 -19.30 -14.08
C ALA A 68 6.31 -18.81 -12.72
N ASP A 69 7.63 -18.58 -12.64
CA ASP A 69 8.37 -18.11 -11.45
C ASP A 69 8.59 -16.59 -11.53
N GLY A 70 7.91 -15.81 -10.68
CA GLY A 70 7.96 -14.35 -10.69
C GLY A 70 8.65 -13.75 -9.48
N ASN A 71 9.41 -12.66 -9.66
CA ASN A 71 10.00 -11.90 -8.56
C ASN A 71 9.62 -10.41 -8.57
N GLY A 72 9.35 -9.88 -7.39
CA GLY A 72 9.08 -8.46 -7.18
C GLY A 72 9.84 -7.95 -5.98
N ASN A 73 10.55 -6.84 -6.15
CA ASN A 73 11.16 -6.13 -5.03
C ASN A 73 10.34 -4.88 -4.76
N HIS A 74 9.85 -4.76 -3.53
CA HIS A 74 9.10 -3.60 -3.06
C HIS A 74 10.03 -2.74 -2.20
N ASN A 75 10.08 -1.43 -2.46
CA ASN A 75 10.83 -0.48 -1.66
C ASN A 75 9.94 0.72 -1.30
N ASN A 76 9.80 1.01 -0.01
CA ASN A 76 9.01 2.11 0.49
C ASN A 76 9.78 2.95 1.50
N LEU A 77 9.84 4.25 1.24
CA LEU A 77 10.45 5.25 2.11
C LEU A 77 9.35 6.14 2.69
N THR A 78 9.29 6.24 4.01
CA THR A 78 8.31 7.03 4.74
C THR A 78 8.99 8.09 5.57
N VAL A 79 8.45 9.31 5.56
CA VAL A 79 8.90 10.43 6.40
C VAL A 79 7.67 11.12 6.98
N GLY A 80 7.69 11.42 8.27
CA GLY A 80 6.59 12.06 8.97
C GLY A 80 7.05 13.05 10.03
N VAL A 81 6.11 13.92 10.38
CA VAL A 81 6.25 14.92 11.44
C VAL A 81 5.00 14.92 12.30
N ASP A 82 5.19 15.26 13.57
CA ASP A 82 4.12 15.39 14.53
C ASP A 82 4.31 16.61 15.43
N TYR A 83 3.20 17.09 15.97
CA TYR A 83 3.14 18.24 16.84
C TYR A 83 2.25 17.95 18.05
N GLN A 84 2.81 18.12 19.25
CA GLN A 84 2.10 17.94 20.50
C GLN A 84 1.21 19.17 20.77
N LEU A 85 -0.09 19.08 20.47
CA LEU A 85 -1.03 20.18 20.65
C LEU A 85 -1.25 20.54 22.13
N ASN A 86 -1.40 19.53 22.98
CA ASN A 86 -1.61 19.67 24.43
C ASN A 86 -1.10 18.41 25.15
N GLU A 87 -1.32 18.26 26.45
CA GLU A 87 -0.80 17.11 27.21
C GLU A 87 -1.37 15.74 26.79
N GLN A 88 -2.49 15.74 26.07
CA GLN A 88 -3.24 14.53 25.70
C GLN A 88 -3.25 14.28 24.19
N VAL A 89 -3.15 15.32 23.37
CA VAL A 89 -3.39 15.27 21.92
C VAL A 89 -2.13 15.62 21.15
N LEU A 90 -1.81 14.76 20.19
CA LEU A 90 -0.80 14.97 19.17
C LEU A 90 -1.41 14.77 17.80
N LEU A 91 -1.05 15.65 16.87
CA LEU A 91 -1.40 15.53 15.45
C LEU A 91 -0.14 15.39 14.63
N GLY A 92 -0.22 14.67 13.52
CA GLY A 92 0.90 14.55 12.61
C GLY A 92 0.48 14.24 11.20
N GLY A 93 1.47 14.30 10.32
CA GLY A 93 1.33 13.92 8.93
C GLY A 93 2.57 13.17 8.49
N LEU A 94 2.39 12.25 7.56
CA LEU A 94 3.49 11.58 6.88
C LEU A 94 3.22 11.51 5.39
N ILE A 95 4.32 11.38 4.66
CA ILE A 95 4.32 11.03 3.24
C ILE A 95 5.18 9.80 3.05
N ALA A 96 4.80 8.97 2.07
CA ALA A 96 5.55 7.81 1.69
C ALA A 96 5.66 7.70 0.17
N GLY A 97 6.85 7.32 -0.29
CA GLY A 97 7.16 7.08 -1.70
C GLY A 97 7.57 5.64 -1.90
N SER A 98 6.93 4.98 -2.86
CA SER A 98 7.25 3.61 -3.25
C SER A 98 7.70 3.53 -4.71
N LEU A 99 8.73 2.73 -4.94
CA LEU A 99 9.36 2.52 -6.24
C LEU A 99 9.55 1.02 -6.41
N ASP A 100 8.61 0.39 -7.10
CA ASP A 100 8.56 -1.05 -7.25
C ASP A 100 8.77 -1.42 -8.71
N LYS A 101 9.74 -2.31 -8.97
CA LYS A 101 9.95 -2.94 -10.27
C LYS A 101 9.48 -4.38 -10.18
N GLN A 102 8.32 -4.69 -10.76
CA GLN A 102 7.76 -6.03 -10.69
C GLN A 102 8.03 -6.81 -11.98
N HIS A 103 8.52 -8.05 -11.82
CA HIS A 103 8.70 -9.04 -12.87
C HIS A 103 7.91 -10.31 -12.54
N PRO A 104 6.56 -10.30 -12.65
CA PRO A 104 5.75 -11.46 -12.28
C PRO A 104 5.95 -12.68 -13.21
N ASP A 105 6.42 -12.49 -14.44
CA ASP A 105 6.69 -13.56 -15.42
C ASP A 105 7.65 -13.05 -16.53
N ASP A 106 8.23 -13.94 -17.34
CA ASP A 106 9.06 -13.65 -18.52
C ASP A 106 8.32 -12.82 -19.59
N ASN A 107 6.99 -12.86 -19.60
CA ASN A 107 6.13 -12.19 -20.57
C ASN A 107 5.33 -10.99 -20.02
N TYR A 108 5.52 -10.62 -18.74
CA TYR A 108 4.80 -9.53 -18.10
C TYR A 108 5.70 -8.72 -17.17
N ARG A 109 5.86 -7.41 -17.44
CA ARG A 109 6.65 -6.49 -16.62
C ARG A 109 5.88 -5.19 -16.41
N TYR A 110 6.00 -4.60 -15.23
CA TYR A 110 5.45 -3.27 -14.96
C TYR A 110 6.27 -2.52 -13.90
N ASP A 111 6.34 -1.19 -14.08
CA ASP A 111 6.86 -0.28 -13.07
C ASP A 111 5.70 0.31 -12.27
N ALA A 112 5.73 0.16 -10.95
CA ALA A 112 4.74 0.72 -10.05
C ALA A 112 5.37 1.81 -9.19
N ARG A 113 4.80 3.02 -9.25
CA ARG A 113 5.22 4.16 -8.42
C ARG A 113 4.05 4.64 -7.59
N GLY A 114 4.16 4.55 -6.28
CA GLY A 114 3.13 5.00 -5.36
C GLY A 114 3.57 6.22 -4.58
N PHE A 115 2.68 7.19 -4.44
CA PHE A 115 2.80 8.27 -3.47
C PHE A 115 1.64 8.17 -2.48
N GLN A 116 1.96 8.17 -1.20
CA GLN A 116 0.99 8.16 -0.12
C GLN A 116 1.15 9.40 0.76
N ALA A 117 0.03 9.95 1.20
CA ALA A 117 -0.06 10.92 2.26
C ALA A 117 -0.95 10.36 3.37
N THR A 118 -0.61 10.64 4.62
CA THR A 118 -1.39 10.19 5.76
C THR A 118 -1.39 11.28 6.81
N VAL A 119 -2.56 11.56 7.35
CA VAL A 119 -2.74 12.41 8.53
C VAL A 119 -3.13 11.51 9.68
N PHE A 120 -2.60 11.80 10.87
CA PHE A 120 -2.82 10.96 12.01
C PHE A 120 -2.94 11.77 13.30
N SER A 121 -3.55 11.16 14.30
CA SER A 121 -3.62 11.70 15.65
C SER A 121 -3.35 10.62 16.69
N HIS A 122 -2.84 11.06 17.83
CA HIS A 122 -2.63 10.25 19.03
C HIS A 122 -3.26 11.00 20.21
N LEU A 123 -4.16 10.32 20.91
CA LEU A 123 -4.87 10.80 22.08
C LEU A 123 -4.50 9.91 23.26
N ARG A 124 -4.01 10.48 24.36
CA ARG A 124 -3.70 9.75 25.60
C ARG A 124 -4.34 10.43 26.81
N ALA A 125 -5.18 9.68 27.51
CA ALA A 125 -5.81 10.10 28.76
C ALA A 125 -5.44 9.10 29.87
N GLY A 126 -4.32 9.37 30.55
CA GLY A 126 -3.78 8.49 31.58
C GLY A 126 -3.32 7.13 31.01
N GLN A 127 -4.06 6.08 31.34
CA GLN A 127 -3.81 4.70 30.88
C GLN A 127 -4.51 4.38 29.55
N ALA A 128 -5.55 5.14 29.18
CA ALA A 128 -6.27 4.95 27.93
C ALA A 128 -5.60 5.73 26.79
N TRP A 129 -5.58 5.14 25.60
CA TRP A 129 -5.07 5.78 24.40
C TRP A 129 -5.92 5.45 23.17
N LEU A 130 -5.89 6.36 22.20
CA LEU A 130 -6.59 6.26 20.93
C LEU A 130 -5.69 6.82 19.82
N ASP A 131 -5.39 5.98 18.85
CA ASP A 131 -4.68 6.29 17.63
C ASP A 131 -5.69 6.32 16.47
N SER A 132 -5.63 7.36 15.65
CA SER A 132 -6.41 7.41 14.41
C SER A 132 -5.57 7.90 13.25
N ASP A 133 -5.77 7.29 12.08
CA ASP A 133 -5.10 7.69 10.85
C ASP A 133 -6.04 7.65 9.65
N LEU A 134 -5.83 8.60 8.74
CA LEU A 134 -6.48 8.69 7.45
C LEU A 134 -5.38 8.75 6.40
N HIS A 135 -5.40 7.82 5.45
CA HIS A 135 -4.37 7.72 4.43
C HIS A 135 -4.98 7.74 3.04
N TYR A 136 -4.25 8.34 2.11
CA TYR A 136 -4.55 8.39 0.70
C TYR A 136 -3.29 8.03 -0.08
N LEU A 137 -3.42 7.12 -1.03
CA LEU A 137 -2.36 6.62 -1.88
C LEU A 137 -2.78 6.74 -3.34
N SER A 138 -1.90 7.31 -4.15
CA SER A 138 -2.01 7.34 -5.60
C SER A 138 -0.87 6.54 -6.20
N ALA A 139 -1.19 5.49 -6.94
CA ALA A 139 -0.26 4.66 -7.67
C ALA A 139 -0.34 4.95 -9.16
N LYS A 140 0.81 5.07 -9.81
CA LYS A 140 0.94 5.09 -11.26
C LYS A 140 1.63 3.81 -11.70
N PHE A 141 0.99 3.10 -12.60
CA PHE A 141 1.53 1.92 -13.24
C PHE A 141 1.90 2.27 -14.67
N SER A 142 3.18 2.22 -14.97
CA SER A 142 3.74 2.56 -16.28
C SER A 142 4.45 1.35 -16.88
N ASN A 143 4.54 1.34 -18.21
CA ASN A 143 5.26 0.31 -18.96
C ASN A 143 4.72 -1.10 -18.68
N ILE A 144 3.39 -1.25 -18.64
CA ILE A 144 2.74 -2.57 -18.55
C ILE A 144 2.95 -3.24 -19.90
N GLN A 145 3.93 -4.13 -19.99
CA GLN A 145 4.24 -4.86 -21.22
C GLN A 145 3.65 -6.25 -21.16
N ARG A 146 2.68 -6.55 -22.05
CA ARG A 146 2.16 -7.90 -22.21
C ARG A 146 2.65 -8.49 -23.53
N SER A 147 3.52 -9.49 -23.44
CA SER A 147 4.04 -10.21 -24.61
C SER A 147 3.08 -11.34 -25.00
N ILE A 148 2.51 -11.25 -26.19
CA ILE A 148 1.64 -12.28 -26.79
C ILE A 148 2.42 -12.96 -27.92
N THR A 149 2.62 -14.27 -27.80
CA THR A 149 3.27 -15.07 -28.84
C THR A 149 2.22 -15.53 -29.86
N LEU A 150 2.29 -15.01 -31.08
CA LEU A 150 1.43 -15.39 -32.22
C LEU A 150 2.28 -16.12 -33.27
N GLY A 151 2.45 -17.44 -33.10
CA GLY A 151 3.33 -18.23 -33.99
C GLY A 151 4.81 -17.87 -33.77
N ALA A 152 5.52 -17.48 -34.85
CA ALA A 152 6.92 -17.01 -34.76
C ALA A 152 7.06 -15.51 -34.40
N LEU A 153 5.94 -14.79 -34.26
CA LEU A 153 5.94 -13.37 -33.92
C LEU A 153 5.61 -13.17 -32.43
N ARG A 154 6.46 -12.38 -31.78
CA ARG A 154 6.24 -11.88 -30.43
C ARG A 154 5.72 -10.44 -30.53
N ARG A 155 4.49 -10.18 -30.06
CA ARG A 155 3.90 -8.83 -30.03
C ARG A 155 3.83 -8.34 -28.58
N VAL A 156 4.29 -7.12 -28.34
CA VAL A 156 4.27 -6.49 -27.01
C VAL A 156 3.21 -5.39 -27.05
N GLU A 157 2.22 -5.49 -26.16
CA GLU A 157 1.20 -4.46 -25.94
C GLU A 157 1.59 -3.62 -24.72
N GLU A 158 1.53 -2.29 -24.83
CA GLU A 158 1.91 -1.33 -23.79
C GLU A 158 0.68 -0.60 -23.22
N GLY A 159 0.57 -0.59 -21.89
CA GLY A 159 -0.50 0.11 -21.15
C GLY A 159 0.04 0.98 -20.01
N GLU A 160 -0.76 1.98 -19.63
CA GLU A 160 -0.58 2.79 -18.43
C GLU A 160 -1.91 2.80 -17.66
N THR A 161 -1.87 2.62 -16.35
CA THR A 161 -3.05 2.77 -15.49
C THR A 161 -2.72 3.46 -14.18
N ASN A 162 -3.74 4.02 -13.54
CA ASN A 162 -3.64 4.68 -12.25
C ASN A 162 -4.49 3.94 -11.22
N GLY A 163 -3.91 3.70 -10.05
CA GLY A 163 -4.61 3.18 -8.87
C GLY A 163 -4.73 4.27 -7.82
N ARG A 164 -5.82 4.25 -7.06
CA ARG A 164 -6.02 5.06 -5.87
C ARG A 164 -6.45 4.15 -4.73
N LEU A 165 -5.98 4.45 -3.53
CA LEU A 165 -6.45 3.82 -2.32
C LEU A 165 -6.63 4.91 -1.29
N TRP A 166 -7.68 4.81 -0.50
CA TRP A 166 -7.83 5.64 0.67
C TRP A 166 -8.44 4.81 1.78
N GLY A 167 -8.08 5.12 3.00
CA GLY A 167 -8.52 4.33 4.13
C GLY A 167 -8.43 5.10 5.42
N ALA A 168 -9.07 4.53 6.42
CA ALA A 168 -9.12 5.03 7.77
C ALA A 168 -8.80 3.89 8.72
N ARG A 169 -8.08 4.20 9.79
CA ARG A 169 -7.82 3.25 10.86
C ARG A 169 -7.98 3.93 12.21
N LEU A 170 -8.54 3.17 13.13
CA LEU A 170 -8.74 3.55 14.51
C LEU A 170 -8.23 2.42 15.39
N THR A 171 -7.32 2.73 16.32
CA THR A 171 -6.82 1.78 17.31
C THR A 171 -6.96 2.38 18.69
N SER A 172 -7.60 1.66 19.61
CA SER A 172 -7.75 2.09 21.00
C SER A 172 -7.21 1.03 21.94
N GLY A 173 -6.72 1.44 23.09
CA GLY A 173 -6.27 0.49 24.11
C GLY A 173 -6.24 1.09 25.51
N TYR A 174 -5.99 0.22 26.47
CA TYR A 174 -5.87 0.58 27.88
C TYR A 174 -4.65 -0.11 28.49
N ASP A 175 -3.65 0.67 28.88
CA ASP A 175 -2.39 0.16 29.43
C ASP A 175 -2.53 -0.09 30.94
N PHE A 176 -2.54 -1.35 31.38
CA PHE A 176 -2.37 -1.70 32.80
C PHE A 176 -0.89 -1.69 33.19
N VAL A 177 -0.56 -0.92 34.23
CA VAL A 177 0.80 -0.89 34.80
C VAL A 177 0.96 -2.08 35.74
N MET A 178 1.65 -3.13 35.29
CA MET A 178 1.95 -4.31 36.12
C MET A 178 3.19 -4.08 36.98
N MET A 179 4.21 -3.44 36.40
CA MET A 179 5.46 -3.07 37.06
C MET A 179 5.95 -1.72 36.51
N PRO A 180 6.89 -1.01 37.17
CA PRO A 180 7.38 0.30 36.73
C PRO A 180 7.93 0.36 35.29
N ARG A 181 8.25 -0.78 34.68
CA ARG A 181 8.75 -0.90 33.30
C ARG A 181 7.96 -1.88 32.43
N LEU A 182 6.81 -2.38 32.93
CA LEU A 182 5.99 -3.35 32.22
C LEU A 182 4.54 -2.87 32.22
N THR A 183 4.07 -2.45 31.05
CA THR A 183 2.67 -2.18 30.76
C THR A 183 2.12 -3.27 29.85
N THR A 184 0.87 -3.66 30.08
CA THR A 184 0.16 -4.62 29.22
C THR A 184 -1.32 -4.29 29.23
N GLY A 185 -2.04 -4.64 28.18
CA GLY A 185 -3.43 -4.24 28.08
C GLY A 185 -4.13 -4.73 26.82
N PRO A 186 -5.47 -4.76 26.83
CA PRO A 186 -6.23 -5.02 25.63
C PRO A 186 -6.09 -3.85 24.66
N MET A 187 -6.08 -4.19 23.37
CA MET A 187 -6.21 -3.23 22.28
C MET A 187 -7.30 -3.70 21.31
N LEU A 188 -8.00 -2.75 20.73
CA LEU A 188 -8.99 -2.95 19.67
C LEU A 188 -8.59 -2.10 18.48
N GLN A 189 -8.57 -2.70 17.30
CA GLN A 189 -8.28 -2.02 16.05
C GLN A 189 -9.43 -2.21 15.07
N TYR A 190 -9.79 -1.14 14.39
CA TYR A 190 -10.70 -1.12 13.26
C TYR A 190 -10.01 -0.43 12.09
N ALA A 191 -9.96 -1.09 10.94
CA ALA A 191 -9.37 -0.57 9.72
C ALA A 191 -10.37 -0.71 8.58
N TRP A 192 -10.43 0.30 7.72
CA TRP A 192 -11.25 0.31 6.53
C TRP A 192 -10.47 0.92 5.38
N ASP A 193 -10.22 0.15 4.33
CA ASP A 193 -9.41 0.54 3.19
C ASP A 193 -10.20 0.33 1.91
N TYR A 194 -10.45 1.42 1.17
CA TYR A 194 -11.12 1.35 -0.12
C TYR A 194 -10.10 1.57 -1.24
N SER A 195 -9.93 0.57 -2.09
CA SER A 195 -9.09 0.68 -3.29
C SER A 195 -9.94 0.82 -4.55
N HIS A 196 -9.51 1.71 -5.44
CA HIS A 196 -10.10 1.89 -6.76
C HIS A 196 -9.00 1.99 -7.80
N VAL A 197 -8.98 1.06 -8.74
CA VAL A 197 -8.07 1.07 -9.88
C VAL A 197 -8.89 1.40 -11.12
N ASN A 198 -8.52 2.49 -11.80
CA ASN A 198 -9.20 2.90 -13.01
C ASN A 198 -9.00 1.85 -14.11
N GLY A 199 -10.04 1.61 -14.90
CA GLY A 199 -9.94 0.85 -16.13
C GLY A 199 -8.96 1.49 -17.09
N TYR A 200 -8.25 0.67 -17.86
CA TYR A 200 -7.36 1.15 -18.91
C TYR A 200 -7.67 0.47 -20.24
N SER A 201 -7.36 1.19 -21.31
CA SER A 201 -7.44 0.71 -22.69
C SER A 201 -6.01 0.57 -23.20
N GLU A 202 -5.67 -0.57 -23.77
CA GLU A 202 -4.40 -0.74 -24.49
C GLU A 202 -4.36 0.27 -25.66
N LYS A 203 -3.19 0.92 -25.89
CA LYS A 203 -3.05 2.08 -26.80
C LYS A 203 -3.16 1.73 -28.29
N LEU A 204 -3.01 0.46 -28.66
CA LEU A 204 -2.98 0.02 -30.05
C LEU A 204 -4.39 -0.29 -30.57
N THR A 205 -4.70 0.17 -31.80
CA THR A 205 -5.94 -0.14 -32.55
C THR A 205 -5.80 -1.44 -33.36
N THR A 206 -5.30 -2.50 -32.72
CA THR A 206 -5.18 -3.83 -33.33
C THR A 206 -6.38 -4.69 -32.93
N SER A 207 -6.68 -5.74 -33.69
CA SER A 207 -7.81 -6.65 -33.42
C SER A 207 -7.71 -7.44 -32.09
N THR A 208 -6.62 -7.25 -31.33
CA THR A 208 -6.34 -7.87 -30.04
C THR A 208 -6.44 -6.90 -28.85
N SER A 209 -6.74 -5.62 -29.08
CA SER A 209 -6.85 -4.60 -28.04
C SER A 209 -7.98 -4.92 -27.06
N MET A 210 -7.68 -5.00 -25.77
CA MET A 210 -8.69 -5.19 -24.72
C MET A 210 -8.94 -3.90 -23.93
N ARG A 211 -10.20 -3.73 -23.53
CA ARG A 211 -10.64 -2.69 -22.58
C ARG A 211 -10.89 -3.36 -21.24
N PHE A 212 -10.18 -2.92 -20.22
CA PHE A 212 -10.41 -3.34 -18.85
C PHE A 212 -11.31 -2.30 -18.18
N GLY A 213 -12.41 -2.76 -17.57
CA GLY A 213 -13.30 -1.91 -16.78
C GLY A 213 -12.70 -1.54 -15.43
N ASP A 214 -13.29 -0.55 -14.78
CA ASP A 214 -12.88 -0.10 -13.45
C ASP A 214 -13.00 -1.22 -12.41
N GLN A 215 -12.11 -1.20 -11.42
CA GLN A 215 -12.14 -2.15 -10.31
C GLN A 215 -12.16 -1.44 -8.96
N SER A 216 -13.09 -1.84 -8.12
CA SER A 216 -13.23 -1.35 -6.74
C SER A 216 -13.17 -2.52 -5.78
N THR A 217 -12.37 -2.41 -4.73
CA THR A 217 -12.30 -3.40 -3.66
C THR A 217 -12.49 -2.68 -2.31
N PRO A 218 -13.49 -3.06 -1.50
CA PRO A 218 -13.67 -2.56 -0.14
C PRO A 218 -12.77 -3.27 0.89
#